data_AF-A0A354UCC1-F1
#
_entry.id   AF-A0A354UCC1-F1
#
_cell.length_a   1.000
_cell.length_b   1.000
_cell.length_c   1.000
_cell.angle_alpha   90.00
_cell.angle_beta   90.00
_cell.angle_gamma   90.00
#
_symmetry.space_group_name_H-M   'P 1'
#
loop_
_entity.id
_entity.type
_entity.pdbx_description
1 polymer ?
#
loop_
_entity_poly.entity_id
_entity_poly.type
_entity_poly.pdbx_seq_one_letter_code
_entity_poly.pdbx_strand_id
1 'polypeptide(L)'
;VSEVIKLKIELNGERIDNFYADGIVISTPTGSTAYSLSAGGAILTPDTNAFIITPICSHSFLSRPIVYNDNGILKITSLETDRNSAVFADGKYFSDVDDNEIIIEKSKKTLKLIKFKKEFFNKLCKKFNRVIGDEKI
;
A
#
# COMPACT_ATOMS: atom_id res chain seq x y z
N VAL A 1 -13.93 20.64 6.59
CA VAL A 1 -14.41 19.23 6.60
C VAL A 1 -13.44 18.49 5.72
N SER A 2 -12.80 17.40 6.19
CA SER A 2 -11.98 16.56 5.30
C SER A 2 -12.93 15.94 4.29
N GLU A 3 -12.70 16.20 3.02
CA GLU A 3 -13.54 15.68 1.94
C GLU A 3 -12.96 14.37 1.43
N VAL A 4 -13.81 13.35 1.40
CA VAL A 4 -13.45 11.96 1.10
C VAL A 4 -13.31 11.78 -0.41
N ILE A 5 -12.18 11.27 -0.92
CA ILE A 5 -12.04 10.99 -2.36
C ILE A 5 -12.72 9.68 -2.74
N LYS A 6 -13.41 9.69 -3.90
CA LYS A 6 -14.03 8.49 -4.48
C LYS A 6 -13.14 7.89 -5.57
N LEU A 7 -12.59 6.71 -5.30
CA LEU A 7 -11.63 6.03 -6.18
C LEU A 7 -12.20 4.71 -6.70
N LYS A 8 -12.24 4.54 -8.03
CA LYS A 8 -12.50 3.25 -8.67
C LYS A 8 -11.20 2.47 -8.79
N ILE A 9 -11.21 1.20 -8.41
CA ILE A 9 -10.05 0.32 -8.44
C ILE A 9 -10.28 -0.84 -9.42
N GLU A 10 -9.38 -1.01 -10.36
CA GLU A 10 -9.41 -2.05 -11.39
C GLU A 10 -8.07 -2.80 -11.41
N LEU A 11 -8.10 -4.13 -11.39
CA LEU A 11 -6.93 -4.98 -11.54
C LEU A 11 -7.04 -5.77 -12.83
N ASN A 12 -6.07 -5.63 -13.73
CA ASN A 12 -6.06 -6.29 -15.04
C ASN A 12 -7.34 -6.04 -15.86
N GLY A 13 -7.95 -4.86 -15.71
CA GLY A 13 -9.20 -4.48 -16.38
C GLY A 13 -10.48 -4.94 -15.68
N GLU A 14 -10.40 -5.71 -14.59
CA GLU A 14 -11.55 -6.11 -13.80
C GLU A 14 -11.72 -5.19 -12.59
N ARG A 15 -12.94 -4.67 -12.39
CA ARG A 15 -13.25 -3.82 -11.25
C ARG A 15 -13.32 -4.63 -9.97
N ILE A 16 -12.51 -4.24 -8.98
CA ILE A 16 -12.39 -4.92 -7.69
C ILE A 16 -13.28 -4.24 -6.63
N ASP A 17 -13.19 -2.92 -6.53
CA ASP A 17 -13.92 -2.13 -5.52
C ASP A 17 -14.00 -0.64 -5.89
N ASN A 18 -14.83 0.11 -5.15
CA ASN A 18 -14.76 1.57 -5.06
C ASN A 18 -14.45 1.99 -3.63
N PHE A 19 -13.34 2.69 -3.43
CA PHE A 19 -13.01 3.27 -2.13
C PHE A 19 -13.58 4.67 -1.99
N TYR A 20 -14.10 4.94 -0.80
CA TYR A 20 -14.46 6.25 -0.30
C TYR A 20 -13.58 6.49 0.91
N ALA A 21 -12.44 7.13 0.70
CA ALA A 21 -11.38 7.25 1.70
C ALA A 21 -10.70 8.62 1.62
N ASP A 22 -9.88 8.97 2.60
CA ASP A 22 -8.98 10.14 2.48
C ASP A 22 -7.91 9.91 1.39
N GLY A 23 -7.66 8.64 1.06
CA GLY A 23 -6.76 8.21 0.00
C GLY A 23 -6.53 6.70 0.06
N ILE A 24 -5.58 6.22 -0.73
CA ILE A 24 -5.16 4.81 -0.73
C ILE A 24 -3.64 4.72 -0.70
N VAL A 25 -3.12 3.71 0.00
CA VAL A 25 -1.71 3.35 0.01
C VAL A 25 -1.53 2.10 -0.82
N ILE A 26 -0.70 2.16 -1.86
CA ILE A 26 -0.22 0.98 -2.56
C ILE A 26 1.19 0.67 -2.07
N SER A 27 1.40 -0.55 -1.59
CA SER A 27 2.67 -0.91 -0.94
C SER A 27 3.28 -2.18 -1.49
N THR A 28 4.60 -2.14 -1.65
CA THR A 28 5.46 -3.33 -1.83
C THR A 28 5.53 -4.14 -0.53
N PRO A 29 6.04 -5.38 -0.56
CA PRO A 29 6.22 -6.16 0.67
C PRO A 29 7.15 -5.48 1.66
N THR A 30 8.20 -4.81 1.17
CA THR A 30 9.09 -3.98 2.00
C THR A 30 8.39 -2.78 2.61
N GLY A 31 7.49 -2.13 1.88
CA GLY A 31 6.69 -0.99 2.35
C GLY A 31 5.52 -1.37 3.25
N SER A 32 5.13 -2.65 3.30
CA SER A 32 3.98 -3.13 4.09
C SER A 32 4.10 -2.81 5.58
N THR A 33 5.32 -2.65 6.10
CA THR A 33 5.63 -2.29 7.50
C THR A 33 5.78 -0.78 7.75
N ALA A 34 5.58 0.05 6.72
CA ALA A 34 5.61 1.50 6.79
C ALA A 34 4.19 2.06 6.89
N TYR A 35 3.84 3.05 6.04
CA TYR A 35 2.54 3.73 6.14
C TYR A 35 1.34 2.79 5.95
N SER A 36 1.49 1.75 5.12
CA SER A 36 0.45 0.72 4.94
C SER A 36 0.09 0.05 6.26
N LEU A 37 1.07 -0.23 7.14
CA LEU A 37 0.80 -0.82 8.45
C LEU A 37 0.02 0.15 9.34
N SER A 38 0.42 1.43 9.36
CA SER A 38 -0.27 2.46 10.13
C SER A 38 -1.73 2.65 9.69
N ALA A 39 -2.00 2.45 8.39
CA ALA A 39 -3.34 2.50 7.82
C ALA A 39 -4.15 1.19 7.99
N GLY A 40 -3.62 0.20 8.72
CA GLY A 40 -4.31 -1.06 9.00
C GLY A 40 -4.07 -2.18 7.99
N GLY A 41 -3.08 -2.02 7.10
CA GLY A 41 -2.63 -3.05 6.16
C GLY A 41 -1.88 -4.19 6.85
N ALA A 42 -1.81 -5.34 6.16
CA ALA A 42 -1.10 -6.52 6.64
C ALA A 42 0.42 -6.40 6.48
N ILE A 43 1.15 -7.14 7.31
CA ILE A 43 2.61 -7.28 7.20
C ILE A 43 2.91 -8.37 6.17
N LEU A 44 3.67 -8.02 5.15
CA LEU A 44 4.17 -8.95 4.14
C LEU A 44 5.66 -9.21 4.38
N THR A 45 6.10 -10.46 4.19
CA THR A 45 7.52 -10.77 4.22
C THR A 45 8.21 -10.22 2.96
N PRO A 46 9.48 -9.78 3.03
CA PRO A 46 10.14 -9.11 1.90
C PRO A 46 10.35 -9.95 0.64
N ASP A 47 10.12 -11.25 0.70
CA ASP A 47 10.24 -12.24 -0.37
C ASP A 47 8.90 -12.58 -1.05
N THR A 48 7.79 -12.03 -0.57
CA THR A 48 6.46 -12.20 -1.18
C THR A 48 6.37 -11.44 -2.50
N ASN A 49 5.89 -12.08 -3.57
CA ASN A 49 5.62 -11.41 -4.84
C ASN A 49 4.19 -10.84 -4.86
N ALA A 50 3.97 -9.75 -4.13
CA ALA A 50 2.65 -9.14 -4.01
C ALA A 50 2.71 -7.64 -3.75
N PHE A 51 1.63 -6.95 -4.11
CA PHE A 51 1.31 -5.62 -3.64
C PHE A 51 0.13 -5.67 -2.67
N ILE A 52 0.02 -4.65 -1.81
CA ILE A 52 -1.13 -4.43 -0.94
C ILE A 52 -1.75 -3.06 -1.22
N ILE A 53 -3.08 -3.03 -1.35
CA ILE A 53 -3.91 -1.84 -1.40
C ILE A 53 -4.47 -1.63 0.01
N THR A 54 -4.18 -0.50 0.64
CA THR A 54 -4.69 -0.17 1.98
C THR A 54 -5.40 1.18 1.94
N PRO A 55 -6.74 1.23 2.11
CA PRO A 55 -7.47 2.49 2.13
C PRO A 55 -7.21 3.27 3.42
N ILE A 56 -7.06 4.60 3.32
CA ILE A 56 -6.79 5.49 4.45
C ILE A 56 -8.13 6.04 4.97
N CYS A 57 -8.47 5.75 6.24
CA CYS A 57 -9.70 6.27 6.88
C CYS A 57 -10.97 6.07 6.03
N SER A 58 -11.13 4.88 5.44
CA SER A 58 -12.29 4.60 4.57
C SER A 58 -13.63 4.74 5.31
N HIS A 59 -14.58 5.41 4.67
CA HIS A 59 -15.96 5.56 5.11
C HIS A 59 -16.87 4.38 4.73
N SER A 60 -16.33 3.36 4.06
CA SER A 60 -17.02 2.08 3.83
C SER A 60 -16.59 1.04 4.88
N PHE A 61 -17.58 0.44 5.57
CA PHE A 61 -17.39 -0.61 6.57
C PHE A 61 -16.78 -1.90 6.00
N LEU A 62 -16.92 -2.13 4.69
CA LEU A 62 -16.43 -3.33 4.00
C LEU A 62 -15.04 -3.15 3.40
N SER A 63 -14.50 -1.93 3.39
CA SER A 63 -13.16 -1.68 2.90
C SER A 63 -12.16 -2.46 3.74
N ARG A 64 -11.48 -3.40 3.10
CA ARG A 64 -10.40 -4.20 3.68
C ARG A 64 -9.15 -4.01 2.83
N PRO A 65 -7.96 -4.09 3.42
CA PRO A 65 -6.75 -4.16 2.62
C PRO A 65 -6.80 -5.36 1.67
N ILE A 66 -6.41 -5.15 0.41
CA ILE A 66 -6.43 -6.17 -0.64
C ILE A 66 -5.00 -6.49 -1.03
N VAL A 67 -4.62 -7.77 -0.96
CA VAL A 67 -3.32 -8.26 -1.43
C VAL A 67 -3.50 -8.90 -2.80
N TYR A 68 -2.69 -8.50 -3.76
CA TYR A 68 -2.72 -9.03 -5.13
C TYR A 68 -1.31 -9.32 -5.66
N ASN A 69 -1.23 -10.17 -6.69
CA ASN A 69 0.06 -10.57 -7.28
C ASN A 69 0.75 -9.35 -7.91
N ASP A 70 2.07 -9.25 -7.73
CA ASP A 70 2.86 -8.13 -8.23
C ASP A 70 3.02 -8.08 -9.77
N ASN A 71 2.54 -9.09 -10.49
CA ASN A 71 2.43 -9.07 -11.95
C ASN A 71 1.17 -8.35 -12.47
N GLY A 72 0.25 -7.97 -11.58
CA GLY A 72 -0.99 -7.29 -11.96
C GLY A 72 -0.77 -5.82 -12.31
N ILE A 73 -1.58 -5.32 -13.24
CA ILE A 73 -1.67 -3.90 -13.57
C ILE A 73 -2.85 -3.32 -12.79
N LEU A 74 -2.54 -2.47 -11.82
CA LEU A 74 -3.54 -1.77 -11.02
C LEU A 74 -3.84 -0.42 -11.66
N LYS A 75 -5.12 -0.18 -11.95
CA LYS A 75 -5.64 1.09 -12.43
C LYS A 75 -6.52 1.70 -11.35
N ILE A 76 -6.25 2.96 -11.04
CA ILE A 76 -7.00 3.76 -10.08
C ILE A 76 -7.56 4.95 -10.86
N THR A 77 -8.87 5.16 -10.77
CA THR A 77 -9.53 6.31 -11.39
C THR A 77 -10.24 7.13 -10.33
N SER A 78 -9.93 8.42 -10.22
CA SER A 78 -10.74 9.35 -9.45
C SER A 78 -12.09 9.53 -10.15
N LEU A 79 -13.17 9.28 -9.41
CA LEU A 79 -14.54 9.46 -9.89
C LEU A 79 -15.04 10.90 -9.70
N GLU A 80 -14.22 11.76 -9.13
CA GLU A 80 -14.50 13.19 -8.89
C GLU A 80 -13.48 14.00 -9.70
N THR A 81 -13.97 14.93 -10.51
CA THR A 81 -13.16 15.70 -11.48
C THR A 81 -12.74 17.08 -10.98
N ASP A 82 -13.33 17.53 -9.87
CA ASP A 82 -13.16 18.84 -9.26
C ASP A 82 -12.18 18.84 -8.08
N ARG A 83 -11.58 17.68 -7.77
CA ARG A 83 -10.64 17.52 -6.67
C ARG A 83 -9.25 17.18 -7.14
N ASN A 84 -8.28 17.99 -6.72
CA ASN A 84 -6.88 17.70 -6.93
C ASN A 84 -6.46 16.55 -6.02
N SER A 85 -5.84 15.52 -6.60
CA SER A 85 -5.16 14.46 -5.85
C SER A 85 -3.68 14.46 -6.22
N ALA A 86 -2.85 14.00 -5.28
CA ALA A 86 -1.41 13.96 -5.45
C ALA A 86 -0.87 12.58 -5.10
N VAL A 87 0.17 12.17 -5.81
CA VAL A 87 0.89 10.93 -5.57
C VAL A 87 2.12 11.22 -4.74
N PHE A 88 2.31 10.41 -3.70
CA PHE A 88 3.53 10.38 -2.91
C PHE A 88 4.21 9.01 -3.09
N ALA A 89 5.47 9.03 -3.49
CA ALA A 89 6.29 7.84 -3.62
C ALA A 89 7.34 7.81 -2.50
N ASP A 90 7.37 6.74 -1.70
CA ASP A 90 8.28 6.58 -0.55
C ASP A 90 8.28 7.79 0.41
N GLY A 91 7.12 8.41 0.61
CA GLY A 91 6.93 9.56 1.49
C GLY A 91 7.36 10.91 0.90
N LYS A 92 7.70 10.96 -0.38
CA LYS A 92 8.05 12.20 -1.09
C LYS A 92 6.99 12.52 -2.14
N TYR A 93 6.67 13.81 -2.31
CA TYR A 93 5.82 14.26 -3.40
C TYR A 93 6.40 13.78 -4.74
N PHE A 94 5.54 13.18 -5.57
CA PHE A 94 5.90 12.67 -6.88
C PHE A 94 5.30 13.54 -7.98
N SER A 95 3.98 13.68 -7.98
CA SER A 95 3.24 14.53 -8.93
C SER A 95 1.82 14.74 -8.44
N ASP A 96 1.14 15.74 -9.01
CA ASP A 96 -0.32 15.77 -9.03
C ASP A 96 -0.85 14.70 -10.00
N VAL A 97 -2.12 14.33 -9.85
CA VAL A 97 -2.78 13.35 -10.71
C VAL A 97 -3.48 14.08 -11.84
N ASP A 98 -2.87 14.06 -13.02
CA ASP A 98 -3.49 14.53 -14.25
C ASP A 98 -4.47 13.47 -14.80
N ASP A 99 -5.53 13.91 -15.50
CA ASP A 99 -6.54 13.06 -16.14
C ASP A 99 -7.29 12.06 -15.23
N ASN A 100 -7.23 12.27 -13.90
CA ASN A 100 -7.90 11.45 -12.89
C ASN A 100 -7.52 9.96 -12.92
N GLU A 101 -6.39 9.59 -13.53
CA GLU A 101 -6.01 8.19 -13.72
C GLU A 101 -4.58 7.92 -13.26
N ILE A 102 -4.41 6.82 -12.52
CA ILE A 102 -3.10 6.35 -12.05
C ILE A 102 -2.98 4.88 -12.41
N ILE A 103 -1.86 4.52 -13.04
CA ILE A 103 -1.51 3.14 -13.36
C ILE A 103 -0.31 2.75 -12.52
N ILE A 104 -0.40 1.60 -11.86
CA ILE A 104 0.65 1.04 -11.02
C ILE A 104 0.95 -0.38 -11.49
N GLU A 105 2.23 -0.62 -11.75
CA GLU A 105 2.76 -1.92 -12.15
C GLU A 105 4.15 -2.15 -11.53
N LYS A 106 4.59 -3.40 -11.50
CA LYS A 106 5.93 -3.75 -11.03
C LYS A 106 7.00 -3.23 -11.99
N SER A 107 7.90 -2.41 -11.45
CA SER A 107 9.06 -1.93 -12.20
C SER A 107 9.98 -3.06 -12.66
N LYS A 108 10.50 -2.94 -13.89
CA LYS A 108 11.55 -3.82 -14.44
C LYS A 108 12.88 -3.66 -13.69
N LYS A 109 13.08 -2.53 -13.00
CA LYS A 109 14.29 -2.23 -12.22
C LYS A 109 14.04 -2.56 -10.75
N THR A 110 14.84 -3.47 -10.20
CA THR A 110 14.76 -3.87 -8.80
C THR A 110 15.97 -3.37 -8.00
N LEU A 111 15.74 -3.05 -6.73
CA LEU A 111 16.79 -2.67 -5.80
C LEU A 111 17.51 -3.92 -5.29
N LYS A 112 18.82 -4.01 -5.51
CA LYS A 112 19.66 -5.10 -4.98
C LYS A 112 20.18 -4.72 -3.60
N LEU A 113 19.77 -5.47 -2.57
CA LEU A 113 20.17 -5.26 -1.19
C LEU A 113 21.03 -6.43 -0.69
N ILE A 114 22.18 -6.12 -0.08
CA ILE A 114 23.01 -7.11 0.62
C ILE A 114 22.43 -7.32 2.02
N LYS A 115 22.16 -8.58 2.38
CA LYS A 115 21.64 -8.97 3.70
C LYS A 115 22.59 -9.98 4.35
N PHE A 116 23.13 -9.63 5.51
CA PHE A 116 24.03 -10.50 6.28
C PHE A 116 23.30 -11.62 7.04
N LYS A 117 22.05 -11.40 7.48
CA LYS A 117 21.20 -12.39 8.15
C LYS A 117 19.73 -12.25 7.75
N LYS A 118 19.01 -13.37 7.58
CA LYS A 118 17.56 -13.42 7.29
C LYS A 118 16.72 -13.42 8.57
N GLU A 119 16.74 -12.32 9.30
CA GLU A 119 16.06 -12.17 10.60
C GLU A 119 14.89 -11.17 10.52
N PHE A 120 13.97 -11.36 9.57
CA PHE A 120 12.87 -10.40 9.36
C PHE A 120 11.97 -10.28 10.60
N PHE A 121 11.42 -11.39 11.09
CA PHE A 121 10.50 -11.37 12.24
C PHE A 121 11.18 -10.93 13.53
N ASN A 122 12.44 -11.31 13.78
CA ASN A 122 13.18 -10.84 14.94
C ASN A 122 13.36 -9.31 14.93
N LYS A 123 13.70 -8.73 13.77
CA LYS A 123 13.80 -7.27 13.61
C LYS A 123 12.45 -6.59 13.77
N LEU A 124 11.41 -7.18 13.20
CA LEU A 124 10.04 -6.67 13.29
C LEU A 124 9.55 -6.65 14.75
N CYS A 125 9.70 -7.76 15.48
CA CYS A 125 9.29 -7.83 16.88
C CYS A 125 10.08 -6.90 17.78
N LYS A 126 11.41 -6.77 17.57
CA LYS A 126 12.22 -5.75 18.25
C LYS A 126 11.68 -4.33 17.99
N LYS A 127 11.30 -4.02 16.74
CA LYS A 127 10.73 -2.70 16.38
C LYS A 127 9.36 -2.45 17.02
N PHE A 128 8.58 -3.49 17.27
CA PHE A 128 7.26 -3.40 17.92
C PHE A 128 7.29 -3.63 19.42
N ASN A 129 8.47 -3.75 20.04
CA ASN A 129 8.62 -4.13 21.45
C ASN A 129 7.80 -5.38 21.81
N ARG A 130 7.69 -6.33 20.88
CA ARG A 130 7.00 -7.61 21.12
C ARG A 130 8.00 -8.63 21.64
N VAL A 131 7.68 -9.23 22.78
CA VAL A 131 8.41 -10.35 23.36
C VAL A 131 8.01 -11.63 22.62
N ILE A 132 8.98 -12.38 22.12
CA ILE A 132 8.75 -13.74 21.60
C ILE A 132 9.44 -14.71 22.59
N GLY A 133 8.66 -15.32 23.50
CA GLY A 133 9.15 -16.29 24.49
C GLY A 133 9.78 -15.67 25.76
N ASP A 134 10.00 -16.51 26.78
CA ASP A 134 10.36 -16.15 28.17
C ASP A 134 11.72 -15.48 28.39
N GLU A 135 12.50 -15.21 27.34
CA GLU A 135 13.80 -14.56 27.49
C GLU A 135 13.71 -13.07 27.12
N LYS A 136 13.69 -12.24 28.16
CA LYS A 136 14.05 -10.82 28.07
C LYS A 136 15.47 -10.72 27.50
N ILE A 137 15.60 -10.09 26.33
CA ILE A 137 16.88 -9.55 25.85
C ILE A 137 17.13 -8.24 26.60
#